data_AF-A0A2D5AT63-F1
#
_entry.id   AF-A0A2D5AT63-F1
#
_cell.length_a   1.000
_cell.length_b   1.000
_cell.length_c   1.000
_cell.angle_alpha   90.00
_cell.angle_beta   90.00
_cell.angle_gamma   90.00
#
_symmetry.space_group_name_H-M   'P 1'
#
loop_
_entity.id
_entity.type
_entity.pdbx_description
1 polymer ?
#
loop_
_entity_poly.entity_id
_entity_poly.type
_entity_poly.pdbx_seq_one_letter_code
_entity_poly.pdbx_strand_id
1 'polypeptide(L)'
;MVALEDAIHAFLREKRVRVTSAYTRVADAWSKNLNAVERAHATPVKFFRGTLTVEVESGVFLHELKNIKNEKYRQQANQDLGQESIRKVSFRLKG
;
A
#
# COMPACT_ATOMS: atom_id res chain seq x y z
N MET A 1 -17.00 -3.47 35.91
CA MET A 1 -17.50 -2.77 34.72
C MET A 1 -16.33 -2.69 33.73
N VAL A 2 -16.13 -3.73 32.90
CA VAL A 2 -14.91 -3.88 32.03
C VAL A 2 -15.32 -4.29 30.60
N ALA A 3 -16.43 -3.75 30.09
CA ALA A 3 -16.94 -4.13 28.77
C ALA A 3 -16.40 -3.24 27.63
N LEU A 4 -16.11 -1.97 27.93
CA LEU A 4 -15.75 -0.99 26.91
C LEU A 4 -14.27 -1.10 26.50
N GLU A 5 -13.36 -1.25 27.47
CA GLU A 5 -11.92 -1.38 27.18
C GLU A 5 -11.62 -2.67 26.42
N ASP A 6 -12.26 -3.79 26.79
CA ASP A 6 -12.11 -5.08 26.10
C ASP A 6 -12.67 -5.02 24.67
N ALA A 7 -13.80 -4.34 24.48
CA ALA A 7 -14.37 -4.11 23.15
C ALA A 7 -13.47 -3.23 22.27
N ILE A 8 -12.80 -2.21 22.83
CA ILE A 8 -11.84 -1.38 22.11
C ILE A 8 -10.60 -2.22 21.73
N HIS A 9 -10.07 -3.02 22.66
CA HIS A 9 -8.92 -3.88 22.37
C HIS A 9 -9.22 -4.98 21.36
N ALA A 10 -10.39 -5.62 21.44
CA ALA A 10 -10.85 -6.60 20.46
C ALA A 10 -11.06 -5.95 19.08
N PHE A 11 -11.67 -4.76 19.03
CA PHE A 11 -11.85 -4.01 17.79
C PHE A 11 -10.52 -3.57 17.16
N LEU A 12 -9.57 -3.11 17.98
CA LEU A 12 -8.21 -2.76 17.53
C LEU A 12 -7.43 -3.99 17.03
N ARG A 13 -7.60 -5.15 17.69
CA ARG A 13 -6.95 -6.41 17.31
C ARG A 13 -7.55 -6.94 15.99
N GLU A 14 -8.87 -6.94 15.85
CA GLU A 14 -9.55 -7.30 14.61
C GLU A 14 -9.14 -6.36 13.45
N LYS A 15 -9.12 -5.05 13.69
CA LYS A 15 -8.64 -4.05 12.73
C LYS A 15 -7.16 -4.26 12.40
N ARG A 16 -6.28 -4.56 13.37
CA ARG A 16 -4.85 -4.84 13.13
C ARG A 16 -4.65 -6.07 12.25
N VAL A 17 -5.39 -7.15 12.50
CA VAL A 17 -5.31 -8.38 11.70
C VAL A 17 -5.82 -8.11 10.29
N ARG A 18 -6.97 -7.44 10.12
CA ARG A 18 -7.48 -7.07 8.79
C ARG A 18 -6.58 -6.08 8.05
N VAL A 19 -5.98 -5.11 8.75
CA VAL A 19 -5.04 -4.13 8.16
C VAL A 19 -3.75 -4.82 7.73
N THR A 20 -3.22 -5.75 8.53
CA THR A 20 -2.04 -6.56 8.16
C THR A 20 -2.35 -7.38 6.91
N SER A 21 -3.48 -8.11 6.89
CA SER A 21 -3.87 -8.92 5.74
C SER A 21 -4.17 -8.09 4.47
N ALA A 22 -4.83 -6.95 4.61
CA ALA A 22 -5.13 -6.07 3.48
C ALA A 22 -3.86 -5.38 2.95
N TYR A 23 -3.01 -4.90 3.85
CA TYR A 23 -1.71 -4.34 3.48
C TYR A 23 -0.84 -5.36 2.75
N THR A 24 -0.69 -6.57 3.28
CA THR A 24 0.13 -7.61 2.65
C THR A 24 -0.39 -7.96 1.25
N ARG A 25 -1.71 -8.12 1.07
CA ARG A 25 -2.29 -8.38 -0.27
C ARG A 25 -2.05 -7.22 -1.23
N VAL A 26 -2.26 -5.98 -0.77
CA VAL A 26 -2.07 -4.78 -1.60
C VAL A 26 -0.59 -4.59 -1.96
N ALA A 27 0.31 -4.78 -1.00
CA ALA A 27 1.74 -4.66 -1.18
C ALA A 27 2.28 -5.73 -2.14
N ASP A 28 1.79 -6.97 -2.04
CA ASP A 28 2.15 -8.07 -2.94
C ASP A 28 1.64 -7.81 -4.37
N ALA A 29 0.36 -7.47 -4.53
CA ALA A 29 -0.24 -7.14 -5.82
C ALA A 29 0.47 -5.94 -6.49
N TRP A 30 0.85 -4.93 -5.72
CA TRP A 30 1.65 -3.81 -6.23
C TRP A 30 3.05 -4.26 -6.65
N SER A 31 3.76 -4.97 -5.79
CA SER A 31 5.15 -5.39 -6.04
C SER A 31 5.25 -6.36 -7.22
N LYS A 32 4.30 -7.27 -7.39
CA LYS A 32 4.22 -8.21 -8.52
C LYS A 32 4.19 -7.51 -9.88
N ASN A 33 3.57 -6.34 -9.95
CA ASN A 33 3.44 -5.53 -11.16
C ASN A 33 4.66 -4.63 -11.44
N LEU A 34 5.62 -4.53 -10.51
CA LEU A 34 6.87 -3.80 -10.68
C LEU A 34 7.99 -4.71 -11.24
N ASN A 35 8.85 -4.15 -12.08
CA ASN A 35 10.08 -4.80 -12.52
C ASN A 35 11.12 -4.84 -11.39
N ALA A 36 12.15 -5.70 -11.51
CA ALA A 36 13.16 -5.88 -10.46
C ALA A 36 13.84 -4.56 -10.03
N VAL A 37 14.14 -3.68 -10.99
CA VAL A 37 14.72 -2.35 -10.73
C VAL A 37 13.74 -1.45 -9.98
N GLU A 38 12.46 -1.47 -10.35
CA GLU A 38 11.43 -0.65 -9.69
C GLU A 38 11.12 -1.18 -8.28
N ARG A 39 11.15 -2.50 -8.03
CA ARG A 39 11.00 -3.07 -6.68
C ARG A 39 12.15 -2.69 -5.76
N ALA A 40 13.38 -2.65 -6.28
CA ALA A 40 14.53 -2.24 -5.50
C ALA A 40 14.38 -0.79 -5.02
N HIS A 41 13.83 0.08 -5.88
CA HIS A 41 13.73 1.50 -5.60
C HIS A 41 12.37 1.98 -5.09
N ALA A 42 11.32 1.17 -5.11
CA ALA A 42 9.96 1.54 -4.72
C ALA A 42 9.33 0.46 -3.83
N THR A 43 9.36 0.69 -2.52
CA THR A 43 8.85 -0.24 -1.52
C THR A 43 7.51 0.25 -0.96
N PRO A 44 6.40 -0.51 -1.10
CA PRO A 44 5.17 -0.18 -0.38
C PRO A 44 5.42 -0.34 1.12
N VAL A 45 5.03 0.68 1.91
CA VAL A 45 5.30 0.72 3.37
C VAL A 45 4.05 0.90 4.22
N LYS A 46 2.94 1.35 3.61
CA LYS A 46 1.69 1.54 4.32
C LYS A 46 0.49 1.47 3.39
N PHE A 47 -0.59 0.86 3.84
CA PHE A 47 -1.88 0.97 3.18
C PHE A 47 -2.95 1.39 4.20
N PHE A 48 -3.60 2.53 3.95
CA PHE A 48 -4.61 3.05 4.87
C PHE A 48 -5.72 3.80 4.12
N ARG A 49 -6.98 3.46 4.40
CA ARG A 49 -8.18 4.08 3.80
C ARG A 49 -8.09 4.20 2.26
N GLY A 50 -7.60 3.15 1.59
CA GLY A 50 -7.45 3.13 0.13
C GLY A 50 -6.27 3.94 -0.40
N THR A 51 -5.40 4.46 0.47
CA THR A 51 -4.15 5.11 0.08
C THR A 51 -2.98 4.17 0.32
N LEU A 52 -2.27 3.81 -0.75
CA LEU A 52 -0.99 3.09 -0.70
C LEU A 52 0.15 4.10 -0.60
N THR A 53 0.98 4.00 0.42
CA THR A 53 2.22 4.78 0.58
C THR A 53 3.38 3.93 0.11
N VAL A 54 4.15 4.47 -0.83
CA VAL A 54 5.34 3.84 -1.40
C VAL A 54 6.54 4.71 -1.06
N GLU A 55 7.54 4.13 -0.40
CA GLU A 55 8.85 4.75 -0.21
C GLU A 55 9.72 4.53 -1.43
N VAL A 56 10.33 5.61 -1.90
CA VAL A 56 11.18 5.62 -3.08
C VAL A 56 12.60 6.04 -2.68
N GLU A 57 13.62 5.31 -3.12
CA GLU A 57 15.01 5.55 -2.70
C GLU A 57 15.66 6.76 -3.38
N SER A 58 15.13 7.23 -4.52
CA SER A 58 15.71 8.35 -5.25
C SER A 58 14.65 9.27 -5.85
N GLY A 59 14.88 10.58 -5.77
CA GLY A 59 14.02 11.62 -6.35
C GLY A 59 13.86 11.53 -7.87
N VAL A 60 14.86 10.96 -8.56
CA VAL A 60 14.82 10.74 -10.01
C VAL A 60 13.77 9.68 -10.35
N PHE A 61 13.77 8.55 -9.62
CA PHE A 61 12.76 7.50 -9.76
C PHE A 61 11.36 7.96 -9.35
N LEU A 62 11.26 8.83 -8.35
CA LEU A 62 9.99 9.42 -7.93
C LEU A 62 9.34 10.26 -9.04
N HIS A 63 10.13 10.98 -9.84
CA HIS A 63 9.61 11.77 -10.95
C HIS A 63 9.08 10.88 -12.09
N GLU A 64 9.81 9.82 -12.45
CA GLU A 64 9.38 8.86 -13.48
C GLU A 64 8.15 8.04 -13.08
N LEU A 65 8.11 7.53 -11.84
CA LEU A 65 6.97 6.77 -11.32
C LEU A 65 5.69 7.62 -11.23
N LYS A 66 5.84 8.88 -10.80
CA LYS A 66 4.70 9.78 -10.59
C LYS A 66 4.08 10.27 -11.91
N ASN A 67 4.89 10.53 -12.94
CA ASN A 67 4.41 11.08 -14.20
C ASN A 67 3.87 10.03 -15.19
N ILE A 68 4.43 8.83 -15.25
CA ILE A 68 4.14 7.90 -16.36
C ILE A 68 3.41 6.63 -15.91
N LYS A 69 3.65 6.13 -14.69
CA LYS A 69 3.30 4.74 -14.35
C LYS A 69 2.36 4.55 -13.16
N ASN A 70 2.12 5.59 -12.37
CA ASN A 70 1.28 5.53 -11.18
C ASN A 70 -0.14 5.00 -11.48
N GLU A 71 -0.81 5.57 -12.47
CA GLU A 71 -2.18 5.17 -12.78
C GLU A 71 -2.26 3.75 -13.35
N LYS A 72 -1.30 3.38 -14.22
CA LYS A 72 -1.21 2.02 -14.79
C LYS A 72 -0.99 0.97 -13.69
N TYR A 73 -0.03 1.17 -12.80
CA TYR A 73 0.24 0.24 -11.70
C TYR A 73 -0.92 0.16 -10.70
N ARG A 74 -1.61 1.28 -10.44
CA ARG A 74 -2.83 1.28 -9.63
C ARG A 74 -3.92 0.42 -10.25
N GLN A 75 -4.17 0.58 -11.55
CA GLN A 75 -5.19 -0.20 -12.25
C GLN A 75 -4.84 -1.70 -12.26
N GLN A 76 -3.59 -2.04 -12.59
CA GLN A 76 -3.12 -3.44 -12.61
C GLN A 76 -3.22 -4.09 -11.22
N ALA A 77 -2.79 -3.38 -10.17
CA ALA A 77 -2.89 -3.87 -8.80
C ALA A 77 -4.35 -4.02 -8.34
N ASN A 78 -5.26 -3.12 -8.72
CA ASN A 78 -6.69 -3.28 -8.42
C ASN A 78 -7.33 -4.43 -9.19
N GLN A 79 -6.88 -4.70 -10.43
CA GLN A 79 -7.30 -5.87 -11.20
C GLN A 79 -6.86 -7.18 -10.52
N ASP A 80 -5.59 -7.30 -10.10
CA ASP A 80 -5.11 -8.47 -9.33
C ASP A 80 -5.84 -8.64 -7.99
N LEU A 81 -6.24 -7.53 -7.35
CA LEU A 81 -7.00 -7.56 -6.09
C LEU A 81 -8.48 -7.91 -6.26
N GLY A 82 -9.01 -7.93 -7.49
CA GLY A 82 -10.41 -8.22 -7.79
C GLY A 82 -11.42 -7.16 -7.29
N GLN A 83 -10.95 -6.04 -6.76
CA GLN A 83 -11.76 -4.90 -6.29
C GLN A 83 -10.91 -3.62 -6.25
N GLU A 84 -11.53 -2.45 -6.34
CA GLU A 84 -10.87 -1.13 -6.24
C GLU A 84 -10.39 -0.81 -4.81
N SER A 85 -9.37 -1.54 -4.34
CA SER A 85 -8.78 -1.34 -3.01
C SER A 85 -7.89 -0.10 -2.96
N ILE A 86 -7.09 0.16 -4.01
CA ILE A 86 -6.16 1.28 -4.08
C ILE A 86 -6.85 2.44 -4.80
N ARG A 87 -7.27 3.44 -4.05
CA ARG A 87 -7.85 4.71 -4.56
C ARG A 87 -6.77 5.73 -4.90
N LYS A 88 -5.72 5.78 -4.09
CA LYS A 88 -4.62 6.75 -4.23
C LYS A 88 -3.28 6.08 -3.93
N VAL A 89 -2.25 6.49 -4.66
CA VAL A 89 -0.86 6.15 -4.36
C VAL A 89 -0.14 7.42 -3.96
N SER A 90 0.53 7.39 -2.82
CA SER A 90 1.37 8.48 -2.31
C SER A 90 2.81 8.03 -2.28
N PHE A 91 3.69 8.80 -2.90
CA PHE A 91 5.13 8.54 -2.90
C PHE A 91 5.79 9.43 -1.86
N ARG A 92 6.70 8.85 -1.08
CA ARG A 92 7.59 9.58 -0.17
C ARG A 92 9.02 9.15 -0.42
N LEU A 93 9.97 10.06 -0.24
CA LEU A 93 11.39 9.69 -0.29
C LEU A 93 11.76 8.94 0.99
N LYS A 94 12.59 7.90 0.82
CA LYS A 94 13.27 7.26 1.94
C LYS A 94 14.23 8.29 2.52
N GLY A 95 13.96 8.69 3.76
CA GLY A 95 14.79 9.64 4.52
C GLY A 95 15.88 8.92 5.29
#